data_AF-A0A6P4FQW7-F1
#
_entry.id   AF-A0A6P4FQW7-F1
#
_cell.length_a   1.000
_cell.length_b   1.000
_cell.length_c   1.000
_cell.angle_alpha   90.00
_cell.angle_beta   90.00
_cell.angle_gamma   90.00
#
_symmetry.space_group_name_H-M   'P 1'
#
loop_
_entity.id
_entity.type
_entity.pdbx_description
1 polymer ?
#
loop_
_entity_poly.entity_id
_entity_poly.type
_entity_poly.pdbx_seq_one_letter_code
_entity_poly.pdbx_strand_id
1 'polypeptide(L)' 'MFYAIGHFSKLVPEGSVRIDAVPSNVNLDSVAFLRPDNKIAAVLFNSGRADLDITLVDSVRGQFVVNVPAKSIHTLLYS' A
#
# COMPACT_ATOMS: atom_id res chain seq x y z
N MET A 1 -14.57 7.58 7.08
CA MET A 1 -13.38 8.36 7.49
C MET A 1 -12.55 7.65 8.56
N PHE A 2 -13.11 7.27 9.72
CA PHE A 2 -12.38 6.60 10.80
C PHE A 2 -11.47 5.44 10.36
N TYR A 3 -12.02 4.47 9.62
CA TYR A 3 -11.25 3.32 9.12
C TYR A 3 -10.18 3.72 8.09
N ALA A 4 -10.50 4.63 7.18
CA ALA A 4 -9.55 5.14 6.20
C ALA A 4 -8.34 5.78 6.89
N ILE A 5 -8.55 6.60 7.92
CA ILE A 5 -7.45 7.15 8.73
C ILE A 5 -6.67 6.03 9.43
N GLY A 6 -7.37 5.01 9.94
CA GLY A 6 -6.76 3.83 10.58
C GLY A 6 -5.79 3.06 9.69
N HIS A 7 -6.03 2.99 8.37
CA HIS A 7 -5.11 2.36 7.40
C HIS A 7 -3.74 3.03 7.37
N PHE A 8 -3.66 4.32 7.74
CA PHE A 8 -2.40 5.06 7.86
C PHE A 8 -1.90 5.07 9.30
N SER A 9 -2.69 5.60 10.23
CA SER A 9 -2.23 5.89 11.60
C SER A 9 -1.77 4.66 12.38
N LYS A 10 -2.32 3.48 12.10
CA LYS A 10 -1.94 2.24 12.78
C LYS A 10 -0.64 1.63 12.26
N LEU A 11 -0.29 1.87 10.99
CA LEU A 11 0.77 1.14 10.29
C LEU A 11 1.94 2.01 9.81
N VAL A 12 1.78 3.34 9.87
CA VAL A 12 2.80 4.34 9.55
C VAL A 12 3.15 5.10 10.85
N PRO A 13 4.04 4.55 11.71
CA PRO A 13 4.47 5.21 12.93
C PRO A 13 5.30 6.46 12.64
N GLU A 14 5.48 7.30 13.67
CA GLU A 14 6.40 8.44 13.64
C GLU A 14 7.80 8.04 13.16
N GLY A 15 8.44 8.91 12.38
CA GLY A 15 9.74 8.65 11.78
C GLY A 15 9.70 7.82 10.49
N SER A 16 8.52 7.35 10.05
CA SER A 16 8.40 6.72 8.74
C SER A 16 8.65 7.72 7.62
N VAL A 17 9.41 7.31 6.60
CA VAL A 17 9.76 8.13 5.44
C VAL A 17 8.99 7.65 4.22
N ARG A 18 8.28 8.55 3.54
CA ARG A 18 7.63 8.22 2.27
C ARG A 18 8.69 7.85 1.23
N ILE A 19 8.49 6.72 0.56
CA ILE A 19 9.32 6.26 -0.56
C ILE A 19 8.50 6.28 -1.84
N ASP A 20 9.17 6.14 -2.99
CA ASP A 20 8.52 6.15 -4.29
C ASP A 20 7.62 4.91 -4.47
N ALA A 21 6.45 5.11 -5.07
CA ALA A 21 5.45 4.08 -5.32
C ALA A 21 4.63 4.48 -6.55
N VAL A 22 4.80 3.75 -7.65
CA VAL A 22 4.18 4.08 -8.94
C VAL A 22 3.04 3.09 -9.22
N PRO A 23 1.78 3.54 -9.25
CA PRO A 23 0.67 2.66 -9.59
C PRO A 23 0.65 2.35 -11.09
N SER A 24 0.35 1.10 -11.44
CA SER A 24 0.24 0.65 -12.84
C SER A 24 -1.20 0.74 -13.39
N ASN A 25 -2.17 1.14 -12.58
CA ASN A 25 -3.59 1.22 -12.94
C ASN A 25 -4.19 2.57 -12.52
N VAL A 26 -4.97 3.20 -13.40
CA VAL A 26 -5.62 4.50 -13.14
C VAL A 26 -6.62 4.48 -11.96
N ASN A 27 -7.17 3.31 -11.63
CA ASN A 27 -8.10 3.16 -10.52
C ASN A 27 -7.40 2.83 -9.20
N LEU A 28 -6.07 2.65 -9.21
CA LEU A 28 -5.29 2.30 -8.05
C LEU A 28 -4.47 3.52 -7.59
N ASP A 29 -4.81 4.04 -6.43
CA ASP A 29 -3.93 4.97 -5.71
C ASP A 29 -3.00 4.17 -4.80
N SER A 30 -1.71 4.52 -4.78
CA SER A 30 -0.72 3.85 -3.95
C SER A 30 0.22 4.84 -3.27
N VAL A 31 0.59 4.54 -2.02
CA VAL A 31 1.67 5.23 -1.31
C VAL A 31 2.41 4.23 -0.43
N ALA A 32 3.74 4.35 -0.37
CA ALA A 32 4.57 3.48 0.45
C ALA A 32 5.46 4.28 1.40
N PHE A 33 5.77 3.68 2.54
CA PHE A 33 6.60 4.26 3.60
C PHE A 33 7.63 3.23 4.07
N LEU A 34 8.89 3.66 4.17
CA LEU A 34 9.92 2.96 4.93
C LEU A 34 9.78 3.35 6.41
N ARG A 35 9.51 2.36 7.25
CA ARG A 35 9.36 2.55 8.69
C ARG A 35 10.71 2.51 9.41
N PRO A 36 10.82 3.06 10.63
CA PRO A 36 12.04 2.99 11.45
C PRO A 36 12.49 1.56 11.79
N ASP A 37 11.57 0.58 11.77
CA ASP A 37 11.87 -0.85 11.98
C ASP A 37 12.27 -1.58 10.68
N ASN A 38 12.63 -0.84 9.63
CA ASN A 38 13.02 -1.32 8.30
C ASN A 38 11.96 -2.11 7.52
N LYS A 39 10.70 -2.05 7.98
CA LYS A 39 9.54 -2.60 7.25
C LYS A 39 8.99 -1.58 6.26
N ILE A 40 8.32 -2.09 5.23
CA ILE A 40 7.54 -1.26 4.31
C ILE A 40 6.06 -1.32 4.70
N ALA A 41 5.45 -0.14 4.84
CA ALA A 41 4.00 0.02 4.88
C ALA A 41 3.52 0.55 3.53
N ALA A 42 2.77 -0.24 2.77
CA ALA A 42 2.20 0.16 1.49
C ALA A 42 0.67 0.25 1.60
N VAL A 43 0.12 1.43 1.34
CA VAL A 43 -1.33 1.67 1.31
C VAL A 43 -1.79 1.69 -0.14
N LEU A 44 -2.82 0.90 -0.42
CA LEU A 44 -3.37 0.67 -1.75
C LEU A 44 -4.87 0.96 -1.69
N PHE A 45 -5.35 1.85 -2.56
CA PHE A 45 -6.76 2.17 -2.65
C PHE A 45 -7.27 1.91 -4.06
N ASN A 46 -8.16 0.94 -4.19
CA ASN A 46 -8.84 0.64 -5.45
C ASN A 46 -10.16 1.42 -5.50
N SER A 47 -10.16 2.51 -6.24
CA SER A 47 -11.35 3.33 -6.50
C SER A 47 -12.26 2.72 -7.58
N GLY A 48 -11.83 1.65 -8.24
CA GLY A 48 -12.54 0.95 -9.31
C GLY A 48 -13.76 0.17 -8.83
N ARG A 49 -14.52 -0.35 -9.82
CA ARG A 49 -15.69 -1.21 -9.61
C ARG A 49 -15.40 -2.70 -9.83
N ALA A 50 -14.15 -3.04 -10.13
CA ALA A 50 -13.67 -4.40 -10.32
C ALA A 50 -12.46 -4.64 -9.42
N ASP A 51 -12.26 -5.91 -9.06
CA ASP A 51 -11.09 -6.35 -8.31
C ASP A 51 -9.83 -6.19 -9.16
N LEU A 52 -8.71 -5.89 -8.51
CA LEU A 52 -7.42 -5.72 -9.15
C LEU A 52 -6.42 -6.71 -8.55
N ASP A 53 -5.96 -7.66 -9.36
CA ASP A 53 -4.77 -8.44 -9.03
C ASP A 53 -3.53 -7.65 -9.43
N ILE A 54 -2.83 -7.11 -8.44
CA ILE A 54 -1.62 -6.32 -8.66
C ILE A 54 -0.39 -7.16 -8.32
N THR A 55 0.66 -7.00 -9.11
CA THR A 55 2.00 -7.47 -8.74
C THR A 55 2.74 -6.31 -8.10
N LEU A 56 2.98 -6.39 -6.80
CA LEU A 56 3.82 -5.44 -6.09
C LEU A 56 5.28 -5.83 -6.32
N VAL A 57 6.08 -4.90 -6.82
CA VAL A 57 7.52 -5.09 -7.06
C VAL A 57 8.30 -4.13 -6.17
N ASP A 58 9.07 -4.68 -5.24
CA ASP A 58 10.05 -3.97 -4.42
C ASP A 58 11.46 -4.34 -4.94
N SER A 59 12.27 -3.33 -5.26
CA SER A 59 13.60 -3.52 -5.85
C SER A 59 14.60 -4.25 -4.94
N VAL A 60 14.33 -4.30 -3.63
CA VAL A 60 15.18 -4.94 -2.61
C VAL A 60 14.56 -6.24 -2.13
N ARG A 61 13.23 -6.28 -1.96
CA ARG A 61 12.50 -7.38 -1.29
C ARG A 61 11.83 -8.35 -2.26
N GLY A 62 11.92 -8.10 -3.56
CA GLY A 62 11.32 -8.95 -4.59
C GLY A 62 9.87 -8.58 -4.88
N GLN A 63 9.08 -9.56 -5.32
CA GLN A 63 7.72 -9.31 -5.78
C GLN A 63 6.71 -10.30 -5.22
N PHE A 64 5.48 -9.85 -5.05
CA PHE A 64 4.36 -10.70 -4.66
C PHE A 64 3.05 -10.16 -5.22
N VAL A 65 2.06 -11.05 -5.36
CA VAL A 65 0.75 -10.72 -5.90
C VAL A 65 -0.23 -10.42 -4.77
N VAL A 66 -1.01 -9.36 -4.94
CA VAL A 66 -2.06 -8.95 -4.00
C VAL A 66 -3.34 -8.69 -4.78
N ASN A 67 -4.42 -9.34 -4.36
CA ASN A 67 -5.76 -8.97 -4.79
C ASN A 67 -6.24 -7.76 -3.97
N VAL A 68 -6.61 -6.68 -4.66
CA VAL A 68 -7.21 -5.47 -4.08
C VAL A 68 -8.65 -5.36 -4.60
N PRO A 69 -9.65 -5.79 -3.81
CA PRO A 69 -11.05 -5.80 -4.25
C PRO A 69 -11.57 -4.42 -4.67
N ALA A 70 -12.64 -4.41 -5.46
CA ALA A 70 -13.34 -3.20 -5.85
C ALA A 70 -13.71 -2.34 -4.62
N LYS A 71 -13.56 -1.02 -4.73
CA LYS A 71 -13.93 -0.05 -3.68
C LYS A 71 -13.30 -0.35 -2.30
N SER A 72 -12.08 -0.85 -2.29
CA SER A 72 -11.38 -1.25 -1.05
C SER A 72 -10.10 -0.44 -0.82
N ILE A 73 -9.67 -0.41 0.44
CA ILE A 73 -8.36 0.09 0.87
C ILE A 73 -7.63 -1.04 1.61
N HIS A 74 -6.42 -1.35 1.18
CA HIS A 74 -5.55 -2.36 1.76
C HIS A 74 -4.28 -1.69 2.28
N THR A 75 -3.81 -2.08 3.46
CA THR A 75 -2.47 -1.71 3.93
C THR A 75 -1.65 -2.96 4.13
N LEU A 76 -0.57 -3.07 3.39
CA LEU A 76 0.40 -4.16 3.47
C LEU A 76 1.52 -3.74 4.40
N LEU A 77 1.96 -4.66 5.27
CA LEU A 77 3.14 -4.49 6.10
C LEU A 77 4.06 -5.69 5.87
N TYR A 78 5.26 -5.45 5.35
CA TYR A 78 6.21 -6.51 5.00
C TYR A 78 7.66 -6.09 5.25
N SER A 79 8.55 -7.09 5.30
CA SER A 79 9.99 -6.97 5.59
C SER A 79 10.84 -7.21 4.36
#